data_AF-A0A9D5YHY2-F1
#
_entry.id   AF-A0A9D5YHY2-F1
#
_cell.length_a   1.000
_cell.length_b   1.000
_cell.length_c   1.000
_cell.angle_alpha   90.00
_cell.angle_beta   90.00
_cell.angle_gamma   90.00
#
_symmetry.space_group_name_H-M   'P 1'
#
loop_
_entity.id
_entity.type
_entity.pdbx_description
1 polymer ?
#
loop_
_entity_poly.entity_id
_entity_poly.type
_entity_poly.pdbx_seq_one_letter_code
_entity_poly.pdbx_strand_id
1 'polypeptide(L)'
;MRESGVLMHITSLPGPYGIGTMGKQAFSFLDFLQEAGQHNWQILPLTPTGFGDSPYQSCSTYAGNHYLIDLPVLVEEGLLKYEEIDALDWGENRERVDFGLQYRNRLAVLRLAFSRFQQDACFHSFCRDNEGWLPDFALYMALKEKNGGIPWYEWDDGVKLRQPEAIAAAEEELKDQICFFCFVQFQFFKQWSALREYAHGKDVRIIGDVPIYVPYDSVDVWSNPKLFQLNEDMTPTSVAGCPPDAFSEDGQLWGNPLYRWEEMQAEDYRWWIDRLAAAGKLYDVVRLDHFRGFEAYWSVPFGDETARNGQWQKGPGLDFVNAVKKSLPHISIIAEDLGFLTQEVLDLRDESGFPGMKVLEFAFDSREPSAYLPHRYSENSVCYIGTHDNMTMRQWLETAPKDAVAYATEYMALNAQEGMVWGTIRTAMSSVSKLCIIQMQDLLNLGAEGRMNFPGTLSGDNWTWRVTDDYAEGNLPQRLYNVTKLYGRV
;
A
#
# COMPACT_ATOMS: atom_id res chain seq x y z
N MET A 1 -9.81 -18.66 -15.79
CA MET A 1 -9.79 -19.17 -14.42
C MET A 1 -10.25 -18.04 -13.51
N ARG A 2 -11.19 -18.32 -12.60
CA ARG A 2 -11.70 -17.35 -11.62
C ARG A 2 -10.94 -17.59 -10.32
N GLU A 3 -10.60 -16.52 -9.62
CA GLU A 3 -9.77 -16.60 -8.44
C GLU A 3 -10.40 -15.79 -7.30
N SER A 4 -9.90 -16.03 -6.08
CA SER A 4 -10.20 -15.20 -4.92
C SER A 4 -8.97 -14.93 -4.05
N GLY A 5 -9.12 -13.99 -3.14
CA GLY A 5 -8.10 -13.61 -2.19
C GLY A 5 -8.61 -12.81 -1.00
N VAL A 6 -7.70 -12.51 -0.08
CA VAL A 6 -7.99 -11.72 1.12
C VAL A 6 -7.14 -10.46 1.14
N LEU A 7 -7.76 -9.33 1.45
CA LEU A 7 -7.09 -8.07 1.76
C LEU A 7 -6.81 -7.98 3.26
N MET A 8 -5.54 -8.03 3.63
CA MET A 8 -5.07 -7.77 5.00
C MET A 8 -3.61 -7.35 4.96
N HIS A 9 -3.29 -6.15 5.45
CA HIS A 9 -1.89 -5.71 5.47
C HIS A 9 -1.08 -6.48 6.52
N ILE A 10 0.25 -6.55 6.33
CA ILE A 10 1.16 -7.27 7.24
C ILE A 10 1.11 -6.66 8.64
N THR A 11 0.96 -5.34 8.76
CA THR A 11 0.84 -4.66 10.06
C THR A 11 -0.34 -5.17 10.89
N SER A 12 -1.39 -5.65 10.23
CA SER A 12 -2.60 -6.17 10.86
C SER A 12 -2.46 -7.60 11.35
N LEU A 13 -1.38 -8.32 11.03
CA LEU A 13 -1.14 -9.65 11.59
C LEU A 13 -0.99 -9.57 13.12
N PRO A 14 -1.39 -10.65 13.83
CA PRO A 14 -1.16 -10.70 15.26
C PRO A 14 0.34 -10.86 15.55
N GLY A 15 0.74 -10.67 16.80
CA GLY A 15 2.14 -10.80 17.19
C GLY A 15 2.52 -10.00 18.44
N PRO A 16 3.60 -10.42 19.14
CA PRO A 16 3.93 -9.91 20.47
C PRO A 16 4.57 -8.52 20.50
N TYR A 17 5.13 -8.02 19.40
CA TYR A 17 5.94 -6.79 19.37
C TYR A 17 5.21 -5.58 18.78
N GLY A 18 3.92 -5.46 19.10
CA GLY A 18 3.07 -4.28 18.86
C GLY A 18 2.61 -4.03 17.42
N ILE A 19 3.08 -4.81 16.45
CA ILE A 19 2.69 -4.74 15.04
C ILE A 19 2.93 -6.10 14.38
N GLY A 20 2.17 -6.43 13.34
CA GLY A 20 2.43 -7.60 12.52
C GLY A 20 3.68 -7.44 11.65
N THR A 21 4.41 -8.54 11.46
CA THR A 21 5.74 -8.60 10.80
C THR A 21 5.81 -9.76 9.82
N MET A 22 6.90 -9.85 9.05
CA MET A 22 7.20 -10.95 8.13
C MET A 22 7.71 -12.23 8.84
N GLY A 23 7.22 -12.47 10.07
CA GLY A 23 7.57 -13.62 10.91
C GLY A 23 6.52 -14.73 10.86
N LYS A 24 6.55 -15.62 11.86
CA LYS A 24 5.70 -16.82 11.97
C LYS A 24 4.23 -16.59 11.64
N GLN A 25 3.64 -15.47 12.06
CA GLN A 25 2.23 -15.15 11.84
C GLN A 25 1.91 -14.91 10.36
N ALA A 26 2.83 -14.34 9.58
CA ALA A 26 2.66 -14.19 8.13
C ALA A 26 2.66 -15.55 7.42
N PHE A 27 3.56 -16.47 7.80
CA PHE A 27 3.57 -17.84 7.29
C PHE A 27 2.29 -18.61 7.66
N SER A 28 1.81 -18.42 8.89
CA SER A 28 0.55 -19.04 9.36
C SER A 28 -0.65 -18.49 8.60
N PHE A 29 -0.63 -17.21 8.22
CA PHE A 29 -1.68 -16.63 7.39
C PHE A 29 -1.68 -17.19 5.96
N LEU A 30 -0.50 -17.48 5.39
CA LEU A 30 -0.41 -18.19 4.11
C LEU A 30 -0.97 -19.62 4.19
N ASP A 31 -0.77 -20.31 5.31
CA ASP A 31 -1.41 -21.61 5.57
C ASP A 31 -2.94 -21.47 5.64
N PHE A 32 -3.45 -20.44 6.32
CA PHE A 32 -4.88 -20.12 6.37
C PHE A 32 -5.46 -19.87 4.97
N LEU A 33 -4.76 -19.09 4.13
CA LEU A 33 -5.21 -18.80 2.76
C LEU A 33 -5.29 -20.08 1.93
N GLN A 34 -4.28 -20.94 2.01
CA GLN A 34 -4.29 -22.24 1.33
C GLN A 34 -5.45 -23.12 1.80
N GLU A 35 -5.68 -23.23 3.11
CA GLU A 35 -6.80 -24.01 3.67
C GLU A 35 -8.16 -23.47 3.21
N ALA A 36 -8.27 -22.14 3.13
CA ALA A 36 -9.47 -21.45 2.66
C ALA A 36 -9.63 -21.44 1.12
N GLY A 37 -8.70 -22.04 0.37
CA GLY A 37 -8.73 -22.08 -1.11
C GLY A 37 -8.52 -20.73 -1.76
N GLN A 38 -7.78 -19.83 -1.11
CA GLN A 38 -7.47 -18.49 -1.62
C GLN A 38 -6.11 -18.50 -2.33
N HIS A 39 -6.06 -17.91 -3.52
CA HIS A 39 -4.85 -17.87 -4.35
C HIS A 39 -4.19 -16.49 -4.38
N ASN A 40 -4.75 -15.51 -3.68
CA ASN A 40 -4.22 -14.15 -3.66
C ASN A 40 -4.24 -13.57 -2.24
N TRP A 41 -3.13 -12.96 -1.83
CA TRP A 41 -3.03 -12.12 -0.66
C TRP A 41 -2.80 -10.67 -1.11
N GLN A 42 -3.77 -9.80 -0.86
CA GLN A 42 -3.59 -8.38 -1.14
C GLN A 42 -3.11 -7.62 0.09
N ILE A 43 -2.09 -6.80 -0.12
CA ILE A 43 -1.46 -5.97 0.89
C ILE A 43 -1.39 -4.52 0.40
N LEU A 44 -1.29 -3.59 1.36
CA LEU A 44 -0.98 -2.18 1.12
C LEU A 44 0.53 -2.01 0.81
N PRO A 45 0.98 -0.81 0.39
CA PRO A 45 2.40 -0.57 0.09
C PRO A 45 3.33 -0.99 1.24
N LEU A 46 4.41 -1.69 0.90
CA LEU A 46 5.44 -2.12 1.87
C LEU A 46 6.51 -1.07 2.13
N THR A 47 6.37 0.12 1.56
CA THR A 47 7.36 1.19 1.63
C THR A 47 7.34 1.88 3.02
N PRO A 48 8.46 2.44 3.51
CA PRO A 48 8.53 3.09 4.82
C PRO A 48 7.46 4.16 5.00
N THR A 49 6.84 4.24 6.18
CA THR A 49 5.81 5.25 6.46
C THR A 49 6.41 6.52 7.07
N GLY A 50 5.80 7.66 6.76
CA GLY A 50 6.11 8.96 7.37
C GLY A 50 5.16 9.33 8.51
N PHE A 51 5.05 10.63 8.80
CA PHE A 51 4.08 11.14 9.78
C PHE A 51 2.64 10.78 9.36
N GLY A 52 1.83 10.32 10.32
CA GLY A 52 0.48 9.81 10.06
C GLY A 52 0.43 8.34 9.61
N ASP A 53 1.59 7.68 9.52
CA ASP A 53 1.76 6.23 9.36
C ASP A 53 1.10 5.64 8.10
N SER A 54 0.75 6.49 7.13
CA SER A 54 0.10 6.08 5.89
C SER A 54 1.09 5.35 4.98
N PRO A 55 0.78 4.11 4.55
CA PRO A 55 1.54 3.40 3.52
C PRO A 55 1.62 4.16 2.19
N TYR A 56 0.70 5.10 1.95
CA TYR A 56 0.63 5.92 0.74
C TYR A 56 1.48 7.19 0.82
N GLN A 57 2.10 7.46 1.97
CA GLN A 57 3.01 8.59 2.17
C GLN A 57 4.41 8.12 2.54
N SER A 58 5.07 7.45 1.60
CA SER A 58 6.41 6.93 1.81
C SER A 58 7.54 7.84 1.36
N CYS A 59 8.61 7.92 2.16
CA CYS A 59 9.82 8.63 1.77
C CYS A 59 10.63 7.95 0.65
N SER A 60 10.24 6.75 0.18
CA SER A 60 10.90 6.05 -0.92
C SER A 60 9.94 5.13 -1.68
N THR A 61 10.06 5.11 -3.02
CA THR A 61 9.33 4.14 -3.85
C THR A 61 9.95 2.75 -3.92
N TYR A 62 11.17 2.56 -3.41
CA TYR A 62 11.94 1.31 -3.51
C TYR A 62 12.13 0.60 -2.16
N ALA A 63 12.36 1.38 -1.09
CA ALA A 63 12.71 0.83 0.21
C ALA A 63 11.55 0.03 0.83
N GLY A 64 11.89 -0.90 1.72
CA GLY A 64 10.96 -1.62 2.57
C GLY A 64 10.82 -1.02 3.95
N ASN A 65 9.63 -1.14 4.53
CA ASN A 65 9.28 -0.61 5.83
C ASN A 65 9.93 -1.44 6.95
N HIS A 66 10.85 -0.79 7.68
CA HIS A 66 11.59 -1.39 8.79
C HIS A 66 10.69 -1.87 9.95
N TYR A 67 9.44 -1.40 10.07
CA TYR A 67 8.49 -1.91 11.06
C TYR A 67 8.06 -3.36 10.79
N LEU A 68 8.20 -3.84 9.56
CA LEU A 68 7.77 -5.18 9.14
C LEU A 68 8.84 -6.25 9.36
N ILE A 69 10.06 -5.85 9.75
CA ILE A 69 11.15 -6.76 10.10
C ILE A 69 10.80 -7.48 11.39
N ASP A 70 10.77 -8.81 11.32
CA ASP A 70 10.51 -9.68 12.46
C ASP A 70 11.72 -9.77 13.39
N LEU A 71 11.53 -9.39 14.65
CA LEU A 71 12.58 -9.41 15.67
C LEU A 71 12.98 -10.83 16.11
N PRO A 72 12.06 -11.80 16.30
CA PRO A 72 12.42 -13.19 16.53
C PRO A 72 13.35 -13.79 15.49
N VAL A 73 13.14 -13.51 14.20
CA VAL A 73 14.09 -13.95 13.15
C VAL A 73 15.50 -13.39 13.41
N LEU A 74 15.63 -12.14 13.85
CA LEU A 74 16.95 -11.58 14.21
C LEU A 74 17.56 -12.22 15.48
N VAL A 75 16.73 -12.78 16.37
CA VAL A 75 17.21 -13.61 17.50
C VAL A 75 17.73 -14.95 17.00
N GLU A 76 17.03 -15.59 16.07
CA GLU A 76 17.46 -16.84 15.42
C GLU A 76 18.77 -16.67 14.66
N GLU A 77 18.99 -15.50 14.06
CA GLU A 77 20.26 -15.10 13.42
C GLU A 77 21.39 -14.77 14.42
N GLY A 78 21.10 -14.75 15.72
CA GLY A 78 22.07 -14.40 16.77
C GLY A 78 22.40 -12.90 16.85
N LEU A 79 21.62 -12.04 16.18
CA LEU A 79 21.81 -10.59 16.21
C LEU A 79 21.11 -9.95 17.42
N LEU A 80 20.04 -10.55 17.92
CA LEU A 80 19.31 -10.10 19.10
C LEU A 80 19.15 -11.24 20.12
N LYS A 81 18.66 -10.90 21.30
CA LYS A 81 18.20 -11.86 22.31
C LYS A 81 16.76 -11.56 22.72
N TYR A 82 16.01 -12.58 23.12
CA TYR A 82 14.64 -12.39 23.60
C TYR A 82 14.58 -11.45 24.81
N GLU A 83 15.52 -11.56 25.75
CA GLU A 83 15.53 -10.70 26.93
C GLU A 83 15.70 -9.20 26.59
N GLU A 84 16.30 -8.88 25.44
CA GLU A 84 16.52 -7.50 25.01
C GLU A 84 15.28 -6.90 24.35
N ILE A 85 14.56 -7.71 23.56
CA ILE A 85 13.34 -7.26 22.88
C ILE A 85 12.13 -7.32 23.83
N ASP A 86 12.07 -8.29 24.74
CA ASP A 86 10.98 -8.43 25.71
C ASP A 86 11.06 -7.40 26.85
N ALA A 87 12.23 -6.76 27.05
CA ALA A 87 12.41 -5.71 28.05
C ALA A 87 11.81 -4.35 27.65
N LEU A 88 11.43 -4.19 26.38
CA LEU A 88 10.85 -2.96 25.85
C LEU A 88 9.32 -2.98 25.94
N ASP A 89 8.71 -1.81 26.11
CA ASP A 89 7.27 -1.65 26.02
C ASP A 89 6.83 -1.61 24.55
N TRP A 90 6.02 -2.57 24.12
CA TRP A 90 5.44 -2.65 22.78
C TRP A 90 3.95 -2.35 22.74
N GLY A 91 3.37 -1.95 23.87
CA GLY A 91 1.95 -1.71 24.04
C GLY A 91 1.19 -2.97 24.42
N GLU A 92 0.09 -2.78 25.16
CA GLU A 92 -0.75 -3.87 25.65
C GLU A 92 -1.93 -4.19 24.72
N ASN A 93 -2.28 -3.25 23.83
CA ASN A 93 -3.39 -3.42 22.90
C ASN A 93 -2.99 -4.36 21.75
N ARG A 94 -3.65 -5.51 21.66
CA ARG A 94 -3.39 -6.52 20.63
C ARG A 94 -4.14 -6.29 19.32
N GLU A 95 -5.17 -5.46 19.35
CA GLU A 95 -6.05 -5.15 18.21
C GLU A 95 -5.65 -3.87 17.48
N ARG A 96 -4.66 -3.13 18.03
CA ARG A 96 -4.19 -1.86 17.47
C ARG A 96 -2.68 -1.76 17.49
N VAL A 97 -2.12 -1.18 16.42
CA VAL A 97 -0.71 -0.76 16.38
C VAL A 97 -0.58 0.57 17.12
N ASP A 98 0.39 0.67 18.04
CA ASP A 98 0.85 1.96 18.57
C ASP A 98 2.12 2.38 17.80
N PHE A 99 1.94 3.16 16.74
CA PHE A 99 3.05 3.63 15.91
C PHE A 99 4.02 4.54 16.68
N GLY A 100 3.58 5.21 17.75
CA GLY A 100 4.46 6.01 18.61
C GLY A 100 5.45 5.15 19.38
N LEU A 101 5.03 3.97 19.86
CA LEU A 101 5.94 2.98 20.43
C LEU A 101 6.84 2.34 19.36
N GLN A 102 6.29 2.06 18.17
CA GLN A 102 7.08 1.52 17.06
C GLN A 102 8.21 2.48 16.64
N TYR A 103 7.90 3.76 16.47
CA TYR A 103 8.87 4.81 16.14
C TYR A 103 9.97 4.92 17.20
N ARG A 104 9.61 4.90 18.49
CA ARG A 104 10.59 4.99 19.60
C ARG A 104 11.54 3.80 19.67
N ASN A 105 11.03 2.59 19.46
CA ASN A 105 11.78 1.38 19.78
C ASN A 105 12.44 0.72 18.58
N ARG A 106 11.79 0.72 17.40
CA ARG A 106 12.19 -0.19 16.31
C ARG A 106 13.60 0.07 15.79
N LEU A 107 13.94 1.32 15.48
CA LEU A 107 15.29 1.65 15.02
C LEU A 107 16.35 1.42 16.09
N ALA A 108 16.05 1.65 17.37
CA ALA A 108 16.99 1.39 18.46
C ALA A 108 17.34 -0.10 18.56
N VAL A 109 16.33 -0.98 18.46
CA VAL A 109 16.53 -2.44 18.42
C VAL A 109 17.30 -2.87 17.18
N LEU A 110 16.98 -2.33 16.00
CA LEU A 110 17.70 -2.63 14.77
C LEU A 110 19.16 -2.17 14.81
N ARG A 111 19.47 -1.06 15.51
CA ARG A 111 20.87 -0.64 15.76
C ARG A 111 21.62 -1.62 16.64
N LEU A 112 20.96 -2.19 17.66
CA LEU A 112 21.56 -3.25 18.47
C LEU A 112 21.87 -4.48 17.62
N ALA A 113 20.95 -4.90 16.75
CA ALA A 113 21.17 -5.98 15.80
C ALA A 113 22.36 -5.68 14.87
N PHE A 114 22.41 -4.46 14.32
CA PHE A 114 23.50 -4.00 13.46
C PHE A 114 24.86 -4.01 14.17
N SER A 115 24.92 -3.67 15.47
CA SER A 115 26.16 -3.69 16.25
C SER A 115 26.84 -5.07 16.35
N ARG A 116 26.06 -6.12 16.13
CA ARG A 116 26.51 -7.53 16.14
C ARG A 116 26.60 -8.12 14.74
N PHE A 117 26.07 -7.41 13.75
CA PHE A 117 26.07 -7.85 12.36
C PHE A 117 27.50 -7.82 11.81
N GLN A 118 27.88 -8.92 11.16
CA GLN A 118 29.11 -9.00 10.39
C GLN A 118 28.73 -8.99 8.91
N GLN A 119 29.25 -8.01 8.17
CA GLN A 119 29.00 -7.90 6.74
C GLN A 119 29.52 -9.15 6.04
N ASP A 120 28.64 -9.81 5.28
CA ASP A 120 28.94 -11.03 4.55
C ASP A 120 28.80 -10.83 3.03
N ALA A 121 29.06 -11.90 2.26
CA ALA A 121 28.95 -11.84 0.81
C ALA A 121 27.51 -11.55 0.32
N CYS A 122 26.50 -12.00 1.06
CA CYS A 122 25.09 -11.78 0.75
C CYS A 122 24.72 -10.30 0.89
N PHE A 123 25.16 -9.66 1.98
CA PHE A 123 25.00 -8.22 2.19
C PHE A 123 25.67 -7.40 1.08
N HIS A 124 26.92 -7.73 0.73
CA HIS A 124 27.60 -7.04 -0.36
C HIS A 124 26.94 -7.28 -1.72
N SER A 125 26.37 -8.46 -1.98
CA SER A 125 25.58 -8.69 -3.20
C SER A 125 24.32 -7.85 -3.20
N PHE A 126 23.57 -7.84 -2.10
CA PHE A 126 22.37 -7.02 -1.95
C PHE A 126 22.65 -5.55 -2.24
N CYS A 127 23.73 -4.99 -1.70
CA CYS A 127 24.10 -3.60 -1.95
C CYS A 127 24.43 -3.34 -3.44
N ARG A 128 25.14 -4.26 -4.11
CA ARG A 128 25.44 -4.13 -5.55
C ARG A 128 24.18 -4.27 -6.40
N ASP A 129 23.34 -5.25 -6.11
CA ASP A 129 22.12 -5.54 -6.88
C ASP A 129 21.07 -4.42 -6.75
N ASN A 130 21.24 -3.53 -5.77
CA ASN A 130 20.37 -2.37 -5.48
C ASN A 130 21.09 -1.02 -5.57
N GLU A 131 22.24 -0.95 -6.25
CA GLU A 131 23.05 0.27 -6.36
C GLU A 131 22.30 1.46 -6.99
N GLY A 132 21.27 1.20 -7.80
CA GLY A 132 20.47 2.23 -8.46
C GLY A 132 19.54 3.04 -7.56
N TRP A 133 19.32 2.64 -6.30
CA TRP A 133 18.44 3.37 -5.37
C TRP A 133 18.93 3.36 -3.92
N LEU A 134 19.63 2.31 -3.50
CA LEU A 134 19.99 2.11 -2.09
C LEU A 134 20.95 3.18 -1.53
N PRO A 135 21.99 3.63 -2.26
CA PRO A 135 22.89 4.67 -1.75
C PRO A 135 22.16 5.98 -1.45
N ASP A 136 21.32 6.45 -2.38
CA ASP A 136 20.54 7.67 -2.19
C ASP A 136 19.55 7.54 -1.03
N PHE A 137 18.87 6.40 -0.90
CA PHE A 137 17.97 6.14 0.21
C PHE A 137 18.71 6.14 1.56
N ALA A 138 19.83 5.42 1.66
CA ALA A 138 20.59 5.31 2.89
C ALA A 138 21.19 6.66 3.31
N LEU A 139 21.70 7.45 2.36
CA LEU A 139 22.16 8.81 2.61
C LEU A 139 21.02 9.73 3.02
N TYR A 140 19.88 9.70 2.33
CA TYR A 140 18.68 10.48 2.69
C TYR A 140 18.24 10.19 4.12
N MET A 141 18.15 8.92 4.51
CA MET A 141 17.75 8.52 5.86
C MET A 141 18.78 8.95 6.93
N ALA A 142 20.08 8.82 6.64
CA ALA A 142 21.14 9.26 7.53
C ALA A 142 21.13 10.79 7.72
N LEU A 143 20.93 11.55 6.65
CA LEU A 143 20.77 13.01 6.70
C LEU A 143 19.51 13.42 7.46
N LYS A 144 18.39 12.72 7.23
CA LYS A 144 17.14 12.98 7.94
C LYS A 144 17.31 12.79 9.44
N GLU A 145 17.97 11.70 9.86
CA GLU A 145 18.30 11.48 11.27
C GLU A 145 19.25 12.55 11.83
N LYS A 146 20.33 12.88 11.11
CA LYS A 146 21.30 13.92 11.50
C LYS A 146 20.63 15.27 11.75
N ASN A 147 19.66 15.63 10.91
CA ASN A 147 18.94 16.89 10.98
C ASN A 147 17.69 16.83 11.88
N GLY A 148 17.55 15.80 12.72
CA GLY A 148 16.46 15.72 13.70
C GLY A 148 15.07 15.45 13.10
N GLY A 149 15.02 14.84 11.91
CA GLY A 149 13.79 14.44 11.23
C GLY A 149 13.19 15.48 10.28
N ILE A 150 13.76 16.70 10.22
CA ILE A 150 13.24 17.77 9.35
C ILE A 150 13.29 17.36 7.87
N PRO A 151 12.36 17.86 7.05
CA PRO A 151 12.27 17.50 5.65
C PRO A 151 13.46 18.00 4.83
N TRP A 152 13.75 17.34 3.70
CA TRP A 152 14.96 17.63 2.92
C TRP A 152 15.05 19.05 2.37
N TYR A 153 13.91 19.67 2.12
CA TYR A 153 13.83 21.03 1.58
C TYR A 153 14.16 22.11 2.62
N GLU A 154 14.35 21.73 3.89
CA GLU A 154 14.84 22.57 5.00
C GLU A 154 16.31 22.30 5.37
N TRP A 155 16.99 21.36 4.69
CA TRP A 155 18.42 21.11 4.92
C TRP A 155 19.29 22.24 4.35
N ASP A 156 20.56 22.29 4.79
CA ASP A 156 21.55 23.21 4.24
C ASP A 156 21.62 23.10 2.71
N ASP A 157 21.71 24.25 2.03
CA ASP A 157 21.63 24.37 0.55
C ASP A 157 22.57 23.40 -0.19
N GLY A 158 23.76 23.16 0.34
CA GLY A 158 24.72 22.22 -0.24
C GLY A 158 24.16 20.80 -0.37
N VAL A 159 23.48 20.32 0.67
CA VAL A 159 22.87 18.97 0.68
C VAL A 159 21.49 18.99 0.03
N LYS A 160 20.67 20.02 0.29
CA LYS A 160 19.36 20.21 -0.35
C LYS A 160 19.46 20.18 -1.87
N LEU A 161 20.43 20.90 -2.44
CA LEU A 161 20.69 20.98 -3.88
C LEU A 161 21.65 19.90 -4.39
N ARG A 162 22.06 18.96 -3.53
CA ARG A 162 22.95 17.85 -3.85
C ARG A 162 24.25 18.29 -4.55
N GLN A 163 24.88 19.34 -4.04
CA GLN A 163 26.19 19.78 -4.52
C GLN A 163 27.23 18.66 -4.30
N PRO A 164 28.02 18.28 -5.32
CA PRO A 164 28.89 17.11 -5.25
C PRO A 164 29.81 17.06 -4.02
N GLU A 165 30.40 18.20 -3.65
CA GLU A 165 31.30 18.30 -2.51
C GLU A 165 30.57 18.14 -1.17
N ALA A 166 29.35 18.67 -1.05
CA ALA A 166 28.54 18.56 0.16
C ALA A 166 28.01 17.13 0.35
N ILE A 167 27.62 16.46 -0.75
CA ILE A 167 27.20 15.06 -0.73
C ILE A 167 28.38 14.15 -0.36
N ALA A 168 29.54 14.30 -0.99
CA ALA A 168 30.71 13.50 -0.66
C ALA A 168 31.17 13.68 0.80
N ALA A 169 31.10 14.92 1.32
CA ALA A 169 31.40 15.18 2.72
C ALA A 169 30.40 14.50 3.67
N ALA A 170 29.10 14.55 3.34
CA ALA A 170 28.06 13.88 4.11
C ALA A 170 28.19 12.36 4.08
N GLU A 171 28.55 11.77 2.93
CA GLU A 171 28.78 10.33 2.78
C GLU A 171 29.93 9.83 3.67
N GLU A 172 31.05 10.57 3.72
CA GLU A 172 32.17 10.21 4.59
C GLU A 172 31.84 10.41 6.08
N GLU A 173 31.15 11.50 6.42
CA GLU A 173 30.74 11.79 7.80
C GLU A 173 29.75 10.74 8.33
N LEU A 174 28.80 10.31 7.50
CA LEU A 174 27.67 9.45 7.87
C LEU A 174 27.81 7.99 7.45
N LYS A 175 29.03 7.54 7.10
CA LYS A 175 29.27 6.19 6.56
C LYS A 175 28.69 5.05 7.40
N ASP A 176 28.76 5.17 8.73
CA ASP A 176 28.24 4.13 9.64
C ASP A 176 26.70 4.13 9.66
N GLN A 177 26.08 5.31 9.62
CA GLN A 177 24.63 5.47 9.53
C GLN A 177 24.09 5.00 8.17
N ILE A 178 24.79 5.32 7.08
CA ILE A 178 24.47 4.83 5.73
C ILE A 178 24.54 3.30 5.73
N CYS A 179 25.62 2.71 6.26
CA CYS A 179 25.75 1.26 6.36
C CYS A 179 24.64 0.63 7.20
N PHE A 180 24.20 1.28 8.29
CA PHE A 180 23.07 0.84 9.08
C PHE A 180 21.77 0.79 8.27
N PHE A 181 21.44 1.83 7.49
CA PHE A 181 20.23 1.82 6.66
C PHE A 181 20.31 0.80 5.52
N CYS A 182 21.51 0.55 4.96
CA CYS A 182 21.72 -0.58 4.05
C CYS A 182 21.43 -1.93 4.73
N PHE A 183 21.87 -2.12 5.98
CA PHE A 183 21.57 -3.33 6.76
C PHE A 183 20.07 -3.50 7.03
N VAL A 184 19.37 -2.42 7.37
CA VAL A 184 17.92 -2.45 7.58
C VAL A 184 17.20 -2.93 6.32
N GLN A 185 17.56 -2.38 5.16
CA GLN A 185 16.98 -2.82 3.89
C GLN A 185 17.35 -4.26 3.55
N PHE A 186 18.61 -4.67 3.78
CA PHE A 186 19.03 -6.05 3.59
C PHE A 186 18.16 -7.02 4.42
N GLN A 187 17.93 -6.72 5.70
CA GLN A 187 17.10 -7.56 6.58
C GLN A 187 15.63 -7.59 6.14
N PHE A 188 15.08 -6.45 5.72
CA PHE A 188 13.74 -6.40 5.15
C PHE A 188 13.61 -7.32 3.92
N PHE A 189 14.47 -7.15 2.92
CA PHE A 189 14.38 -7.90 1.67
C PHE A 189 14.69 -9.39 1.86
N LYS A 190 15.56 -9.75 2.80
CA LYS A 190 15.84 -11.13 3.17
C LYS A 190 14.59 -11.83 3.72
N GLN A 191 13.91 -11.21 4.68
CA GLN A 191 12.68 -11.77 5.26
C GLN A 191 11.52 -11.76 4.26
N TRP A 192 11.37 -10.70 3.47
CA TRP A 192 10.35 -10.63 2.43
C TRP A 192 10.51 -11.73 1.37
N SER A 193 11.74 -11.98 0.93
CA SER A 193 12.03 -13.02 -0.06
C SER A 193 11.65 -14.41 0.46
N ALA A 194 11.94 -14.70 1.73
CA ALA A 194 11.57 -15.98 2.36
C ALA A 194 10.03 -16.15 2.46
N LEU A 195 9.32 -15.07 2.84
CA LEU A 195 7.86 -15.09 2.91
C LEU A 195 7.22 -15.27 1.52
N ARG A 196 7.74 -14.58 0.50
CA ARG A 196 7.24 -14.67 -0.87
C ARG A 196 7.48 -16.06 -1.48
N GLU A 197 8.66 -16.65 -1.25
CA GLU A 197 8.96 -18.02 -1.67
C GLU A 197 7.97 -19.01 -1.04
N TYR A 198 7.66 -18.85 0.25
CA TYR A 198 6.64 -19.68 0.91
C TYR A 198 5.25 -19.47 0.33
N ALA A 199 4.85 -18.23 0.05
CA ALA A 199 3.57 -17.92 -0.58
C ALA A 199 3.42 -18.64 -1.94
N HIS A 200 4.47 -18.61 -2.77
CA HIS A 200 4.49 -19.32 -4.05
C HIS A 200 4.44 -20.84 -3.88
N GLY A 201 5.14 -21.39 -2.88
CA GLY A 201 5.03 -22.81 -2.51
C GLY A 201 3.62 -23.23 -2.06
N LYS A 202 2.79 -22.26 -1.65
CA LYS A 202 1.38 -22.42 -1.28
C LYS A 202 0.39 -22.10 -2.39
N ASP A 203 0.87 -21.78 -3.60
CA ASP A 203 0.07 -21.30 -4.73
C ASP A 203 -0.72 -20.01 -4.40
N VAL A 204 -0.12 -19.15 -3.58
CA VAL A 204 -0.64 -17.83 -3.21
C VAL A 204 0.21 -16.76 -3.86
N ARG A 205 -0.42 -15.90 -4.66
CA ARG A 205 0.19 -14.71 -5.25
C ARG A 205 -0.01 -13.50 -4.34
N ILE A 206 0.97 -12.60 -4.34
CA ILE A 206 0.92 -11.36 -3.59
C ILE A 206 0.51 -10.22 -4.52
N ILE A 207 -0.62 -9.58 -4.20
CA ILE A 207 -1.09 -8.35 -4.85
C ILE A 207 -0.60 -7.18 -3.99
N GLY A 208 0.37 -6.45 -4.52
CA GLY A 208 0.83 -5.21 -3.90
C GLY A 208 0.17 -3.99 -4.51
N ASP A 209 0.71 -2.84 -4.12
CA ASP A 209 0.06 -1.56 -4.32
C ASP A 209 1.12 -0.47 -4.52
N VAL A 210 0.89 0.39 -5.49
CA VAL A 210 1.77 1.49 -5.87
C VAL A 210 0.95 2.78 -5.92
N PRO A 211 1.14 3.68 -4.93
CA PRO A 211 0.54 5.01 -4.94
C PRO A 211 0.92 5.75 -6.23
N ILE A 212 0.00 6.50 -6.87
CA ILE A 212 0.39 7.25 -8.06
C ILE A 212 1.50 8.26 -7.73
N TYR A 213 1.34 9.05 -6.67
CA TYR A 213 2.27 10.10 -6.29
C TYR A 213 3.27 9.65 -5.23
N VAL A 214 4.34 10.43 -5.08
CA VAL A 214 5.29 10.34 -3.97
C VAL A 214 5.15 11.57 -3.08
N PRO A 215 5.43 11.49 -1.77
CA PRO A 215 5.48 12.67 -0.89
C PRO A 215 6.52 13.69 -1.34
N TYR A 216 6.29 14.96 -1.02
CA TYR A 216 7.27 16.01 -1.26
C TYR A 216 8.58 15.73 -0.51
N ASP A 217 8.48 15.36 0.77
CA ASP A 217 9.61 14.94 1.59
C ASP A 217 9.95 13.46 1.36
N SER A 218 10.57 13.17 0.22
CA SER A 218 11.02 11.82 -0.17
C SER A 218 12.38 11.85 -0.86
N VAL A 219 13.09 10.72 -0.81
CA VAL A 219 14.32 10.52 -1.58
C VAL A 219 14.05 10.65 -3.08
N ASP A 220 12.87 10.23 -3.55
CA ASP A 220 12.47 10.28 -4.95
C ASP A 220 12.48 11.71 -5.49
N VAL A 221 11.89 12.66 -4.75
CA VAL A 221 11.86 14.07 -5.14
C VAL A 221 13.24 14.72 -4.94
N TRP A 222 13.91 14.44 -3.83
CA TRP A 222 15.23 15.02 -3.54
C TRP A 222 16.30 14.61 -4.57
N SER A 223 16.30 13.35 -5.01
CA SER A 223 17.27 12.83 -5.98
C SER A 223 16.90 13.13 -7.44
N ASN A 224 15.60 13.36 -7.74
CA ASN A 224 15.12 13.57 -9.11
C ASN A 224 14.21 14.82 -9.26
N PRO A 225 14.62 16.01 -8.79
CA PRO A 225 13.73 17.19 -8.73
C PRO A 225 13.19 17.61 -10.10
N LYS A 226 13.95 17.37 -11.19
CA LYS A 226 13.55 17.66 -12.57
C LYS A 226 12.29 16.90 -13.03
N LEU A 227 11.94 15.79 -12.39
CA LEU A 227 10.76 15.00 -12.74
C LEU A 227 9.47 15.52 -12.10
N PHE A 228 9.57 16.56 -11.27
CA PHE A 228 8.48 17.13 -10.49
C PHE A 228 8.28 18.61 -10.78
N GLN A 229 7.04 19.08 -10.63
CA GLN A 229 6.65 20.47 -10.84
C GLN A 229 7.11 21.34 -9.66
N LEU A 230 8.41 21.65 -9.64
CA LEU A 230 9.06 22.48 -8.62
C LEU A 230 9.55 23.82 -9.20
N ASN A 231 9.57 24.85 -8.36
CA ASN A 231 10.23 26.14 -8.57
C ASN A 231 11.77 26.02 -8.43
N GLU A 232 12.50 27.09 -8.75
CA GLU A 232 13.97 27.13 -8.61
C GLU A 232 14.45 26.93 -7.15
N ASP A 233 13.64 27.32 -6.16
CA ASP A 233 13.91 27.13 -4.73
C ASP A 233 13.51 25.74 -4.20
N MET A 234 13.12 24.85 -5.13
CA MET A 234 12.63 23.49 -4.93
C MET A 234 11.21 23.36 -4.35
N THR A 235 10.48 24.47 -4.15
CA THR A 235 9.09 24.41 -3.68
C THR A 235 8.13 23.91 -4.78
N PRO A 236 7.07 23.14 -4.47
CA PRO A 236 6.09 22.75 -5.48
C PRO A 236 5.37 23.96 -6.09
N THR A 237 5.14 23.94 -7.39
CA THR A 237 4.26 24.93 -8.06
C THR A 237 2.79 24.59 -7.83
N SER A 238 2.49 23.29 -7.80
CA SER A 238 1.15 22.74 -7.60
C SER A 238 1.26 21.36 -6.96
N VAL A 239 0.20 20.97 -6.28
CA VAL A 239 0.11 19.71 -5.54
C VAL A 239 -1.11 18.91 -5.95
N ALA A 240 -1.03 17.62 -5.69
CA ALA A 240 -2.08 16.66 -5.96
C ALA A 240 -3.28 16.81 -5.01
N GLY A 241 -4.43 16.46 -5.53
CA GLY A 241 -5.66 16.32 -4.78
C GLY A 241 -6.76 15.67 -5.61
N CYS A 242 -7.99 15.83 -5.14
CA CYS A 242 -9.23 15.46 -5.82
C CYS A 242 -10.21 16.63 -5.73
N PRO A 243 -10.99 16.94 -6.78
CA PRO A 243 -11.99 18.01 -6.72
C PRO A 243 -13.07 17.72 -5.67
N PRO A 244 -13.85 18.75 -5.27
CA PRO A 244 -15.10 18.56 -4.54
C PRO A 244 -16.02 17.53 -5.20
N ASP A 245 -16.61 16.67 -4.38
CA ASP A 245 -17.59 15.68 -4.82
C ASP A 245 -18.73 15.54 -3.79
N ALA A 246 -19.62 14.56 -4.01
CA ALA A 246 -20.76 14.33 -3.12
C ALA A 246 -20.35 13.85 -1.70
N PHE A 247 -19.10 13.44 -1.51
CA PHE A 247 -18.56 12.93 -0.25
C PHE A 247 -17.66 13.96 0.46
N SER A 248 -17.01 14.87 -0.28
CA SER A 248 -16.20 15.96 0.26
C SER A 248 -16.50 17.30 -0.42
N GLU A 249 -17.05 18.25 0.35
CA GLU A 249 -17.40 19.59 -0.14
C GLU A 249 -16.18 20.43 -0.58
N ASP A 250 -15.04 20.22 0.08
CA ASP A 250 -13.78 20.92 -0.18
C ASP A 250 -12.84 20.16 -1.13
N GLY A 251 -13.25 18.96 -1.56
CA GLY A 251 -12.37 17.99 -2.22
C GLY A 251 -11.37 17.39 -1.24
N GLN A 252 -10.28 16.85 -1.75
CA GLN A 252 -9.20 16.31 -0.90
C GLN A 252 -7.87 16.89 -1.34
N LEU A 253 -7.16 17.55 -0.43
CA LEU A 253 -5.82 18.08 -0.68
C LEU A 253 -4.79 17.08 -0.15
N TRP A 254 -4.08 16.41 -1.05
CA TRP A 254 -3.11 15.36 -0.67
C TRP A 254 -1.71 15.93 -0.44
N GLY A 255 -1.37 17.03 -1.13
CA GLY A 255 -0.13 17.77 -0.90
C GLY A 255 1.11 17.19 -1.60
N ASN A 256 0.97 16.08 -2.34
CA ASN A 256 2.07 15.51 -3.11
C ASN A 256 2.48 16.43 -4.28
N PRO A 257 3.78 16.55 -4.62
CA PRO A 257 4.20 17.23 -5.83
C PRO A 257 3.70 16.48 -7.07
N LEU A 258 3.36 17.25 -8.11
CA LEU A 258 2.90 16.71 -9.39
C LEU A 258 4.08 16.40 -10.31
N TYR A 259 3.88 15.47 -11.24
CA TYR A 259 4.90 15.07 -12.21
C TYR A 259 5.03 16.06 -13.37
N ARG A 260 6.26 16.23 -13.86
CA ARG A 260 6.52 16.81 -15.19
C ARG A 260 6.46 15.69 -16.22
N TRP A 261 5.26 15.32 -16.64
CA TRP A 261 5.05 14.21 -17.57
C TRP A 261 5.79 14.35 -18.91
N GLU A 262 6.00 15.59 -19.38
CA GLU A 262 6.80 15.88 -20.58
C GLU A 262 8.28 15.48 -20.39
N GLU A 263 8.88 15.78 -19.24
CA GLU A 263 10.26 15.38 -18.90
C GLU A 263 10.35 13.86 -18.77
N MET A 264 9.36 13.24 -18.12
CA MET A 264 9.30 11.78 -18.01
C MET A 264 9.17 11.12 -19.38
N GLN A 265 8.32 11.65 -20.28
CA GLN A 265 8.16 11.16 -21.64
C GLN A 265 9.44 11.30 -22.45
N ALA A 266 10.17 12.41 -22.31
CA ALA A 266 11.46 12.62 -22.97
C ALA A 266 12.53 11.58 -22.55
N GLU A 267 12.38 10.99 -21.37
CA GLU A 267 13.22 9.89 -20.86
C GLU A 267 12.54 8.52 -20.99
N ASP A 268 11.61 8.35 -21.93
CA ASP A 268 10.87 7.10 -22.18
C ASP A 268 10.18 6.52 -20.92
N TYR A 269 9.77 7.40 -20.00
CA TYR A 269 9.19 7.07 -18.69
C TYR A 269 10.10 6.22 -17.81
N ARG A 270 11.43 6.32 -17.96
CA ARG A 270 12.40 5.44 -17.30
C ARG A 270 12.20 5.34 -15.79
N TRP A 271 12.00 6.48 -15.11
CA TRP A 271 11.78 6.50 -13.65
C TRP A 271 10.58 5.64 -13.22
N TRP A 272 9.46 5.74 -13.95
CA TRP A 272 8.28 4.92 -13.65
C TRP A 272 8.48 3.44 -14.01
N ILE A 273 9.17 3.15 -15.12
CA ILE A 273 9.50 1.78 -15.50
C ILE A 273 10.37 1.12 -14.43
N ASP A 274 11.39 1.82 -13.91
CA ASP A 274 12.25 1.33 -12.83
C ASP A 274 11.48 1.11 -11.53
N ARG A 275 10.58 2.05 -11.18
CA ARG A 275 9.67 1.93 -10.03
C ARG A 275 8.78 0.68 -10.14
N LEU A 276 8.16 0.46 -11.30
CA LEU A 276 7.30 -0.72 -11.52
C LEU A 276 8.09 -2.02 -11.61
N ALA A 277 9.31 -1.98 -12.16
CA ALA A 277 10.21 -3.12 -12.15
C ALA A 277 10.60 -3.53 -10.73
N ALA A 278 10.89 -2.54 -9.86
CA ALA A 278 11.15 -2.78 -8.45
C ALA A 278 9.91 -3.33 -7.72
N ALA A 279 8.72 -2.77 -7.97
CA ALA A 279 7.46 -3.30 -7.44
C ALA A 279 7.23 -4.76 -7.88
N GLY A 280 7.56 -5.12 -9.14
CA GLY A 280 7.49 -6.50 -9.64
C GLY A 280 8.50 -7.47 -9.01
N LYS A 281 9.53 -6.98 -8.31
CA LYS A 281 10.40 -7.82 -7.45
C LYS A 281 9.73 -8.12 -6.11
N LEU A 282 8.85 -7.23 -5.64
CA LEU A 282 8.13 -7.39 -4.39
C LEU A 282 6.83 -8.18 -4.58
N TYR A 283 6.09 -7.92 -5.65
CA TYR A 283 4.72 -8.40 -5.84
C TYR A 283 4.55 -9.18 -7.13
N ASP A 284 3.56 -10.07 -7.17
CA ASP A 284 3.17 -10.80 -8.38
C ASP A 284 2.21 -9.98 -9.25
N VAL A 285 1.38 -9.15 -8.61
CA VAL A 285 0.44 -8.22 -9.24
C VAL A 285 0.57 -6.86 -8.56
N VAL A 286 0.55 -5.79 -9.35
CA VAL A 286 0.65 -4.41 -8.87
C VAL A 286 -0.68 -3.70 -9.08
N ARG A 287 -1.33 -3.27 -7.99
CA ARG A 287 -2.41 -2.27 -8.09
C ARG A 287 -1.78 -0.90 -8.33
N LEU A 288 -2.19 -0.22 -9.39
CA LEU A 288 -1.87 1.19 -9.63
C LEU A 288 -2.98 2.03 -9.00
N ASP A 289 -2.66 2.63 -7.88
CA ASP A 289 -3.53 3.58 -7.18
C ASP A 289 -3.82 4.80 -8.05
N HIS A 290 -5.02 5.35 -7.93
CA HIS A 290 -5.50 6.54 -8.64
C HIS A 290 -5.18 6.52 -10.14
N PHE A 291 -5.49 5.39 -10.81
CA PHE A 291 -5.14 5.15 -12.21
C PHE A 291 -5.70 6.24 -13.14
N ARG A 292 -6.83 6.84 -12.76
CA ARG A 292 -7.41 7.98 -13.50
C ARG A 292 -6.46 9.18 -13.64
N GLY A 293 -5.49 9.33 -12.73
CA GLY A 293 -4.42 10.34 -12.79
C GLY A 293 -3.53 10.22 -14.02
N PHE A 294 -3.46 9.04 -14.65
CA PHE A 294 -2.75 8.86 -15.91
C PHE A 294 -3.52 9.42 -17.11
N GLU A 295 -4.85 9.57 -17.02
CA GLU A 295 -5.66 10.24 -18.05
C GLU A 295 -5.65 11.77 -17.84
N ALA A 296 -5.99 12.20 -16.63
CA ALA A 296 -5.94 13.58 -16.19
C ALA A 296 -5.77 13.62 -14.69
N TYR A 297 -5.07 14.59 -14.12
CA TYR A 297 -4.91 14.75 -12.68
C TYR A 297 -5.41 16.11 -12.20
N TRP A 298 -5.87 16.16 -10.95
CA TRP A 298 -6.31 17.41 -10.33
C TRP A 298 -5.12 18.14 -9.74
N SER A 299 -4.83 19.32 -10.28
CA SER A 299 -3.70 20.15 -9.92
C SER A 299 -4.15 21.34 -9.10
N VAL A 300 -3.81 21.37 -7.82
CA VAL A 300 -4.14 22.46 -6.90
C VAL A 300 -2.92 23.38 -6.75
N PRO A 301 -3.06 24.72 -6.85
CA PRO A 301 -1.96 25.63 -6.58
C PRO A 301 -1.31 25.38 -5.20
N PHE A 302 0.02 25.38 -5.13
CA PHE A 302 0.69 25.19 -3.85
C PHE A 302 0.43 26.38 -2.92
N GLY A 303 0.11 26.09 -1.66
CA GLY A 303 -0.26 27.08 -0.64
C GLY A 303 -1.76 27.22 -0.39
N ASP A 304 -2.60 26.63 -1.23
CA ASP A 304 -4.05 26.56 -0.97
C ASP A 304 -4.36 25.64 0.22
N GLU A 305 -5.38 26.01 1.01
CA GLU A 305 -5.83 25.23 2.18
C GLU A 305 -6.79 24.09 1.81
N THR A 306 -7.38 24.14 0.61
CA THR A 306 -8.37 23.16 0.12
C THR A 306 -8.11 22.81 -1.34
N ALA A 307 -8.76 21.76 -1.86
CA ALA A 307 -8.61 21.36 -3.25
C ALA A 307 -9.56 22.08 -4.23
N ARG A 308 -10.35 23.06 -3.76
CA ARG A 308 -11.42 23.70 -4.56
C ARG A 308 -10.90 24.44 -5.79
N ASN A 309 -9.76 25.11 -5.70
CA ASN A 309 -9.22 25.93 -6.80
C ASN A 309 -8.31 25.15 -7.74
N GLY A 310 -8.35 23.82 -7.69
CA GLY A 310 -7.60 23.00 -8.62
C GLY A 310 -8.16 23.03 -10.04
N GLN A 311 -7.39 22.43 -10.95
CA GLN A 311 -7.80 22.26 -12.34
C GLN A 311 -7.34 20.91 -12.88
N TRP A 312 -8.14 20.34 -13.78
CA TRP A 312 -7.76 19.13 -14.50
C TRP A 312 -6.62 19.44 -15.48
N GLN A 313 -5.50 18.73 -15.32
CA GLN A 313 -4.42 18.69 -16.29
C GLN A 313 -4.34 17.31 -16.93
N LYS A 314 -3.94 17.22 -18.20
CA LYS A 314 -3.82 15.92 -18.88
C LYS A 314 -2.60 15.14 -18.37
N GLY A 315 -2.82 13.86 -18.11
CA GLY A 315 -1.77 12.89 -17.83
C GLY A 315 -1.18 12.29 -19.12
N PRO A 316 -0.26 11.32 -19.01
CA PRO A 316 0.45 10.75 -20.13
C PRO A 316 -0.37 9.74 -20.96
N GLY A 317 -1.53 9.30 -20.46
CA GLY A 317 -2.47 8.43 -21.14
C GLY A 317 -1.85 7.11 -21.64
N LEU A 318 -2.24 6.71 -22.84
CA LEU A 318 -1.81 5.45 -23.46
C LEU A 318 -0.31 5.41 -23.79
N ASP A 319 0.35 6.55 -23.97
CA ASP A 319 1.79 6.57 -24.25
C ASP A 319 2.57 5.95 -23.09
N PHE A 320 2.20 6.30 -21.86
CA PHE A 320 2.75 5.66 -20.66
C PHE A 320 2.41 4.18 -20.57
N VAL A 321 1.13 3.81 -20.77
CA VAL A 321 0.68 2.41 -20.71
C VAL A 321 1.45 1.54 -21.72
N ASN A 322 1.67 2.05 -22.93
CA ASN A 322 2.42 1.36 -23.98
C ASN A 322 3.91 1.21 -23.61
N ALA A 323 4.51 2.23 -23.00
CA ALA A 323 5.89 2.15 -22.51
C ALA A 323 6.05 1.09 -21.40
N VAL A 324 5.08 1.00 -20.49
CA VAL A 324 5.04 -0.05 -19.44
C VAL A 324 4.91 -1.44 -20.08
N LYS A 325 3.92 -1.65 -20.96
CA LYS A 325 3.72 -2.95 -21.64
C LYS A 325 4.93 -3.39 -22.45
N LYS A 326 5.62 -2.44 -23.09
CA LYS A 326 6.84 -2.70 -23.88
C LYS A 326 8.02 -3.10 -22.98
N SER A 327 8.21 -2.39 -21.87
CA SER A 327 9.40 -2.55 -21.03
C SER A 327 9.24 -3.66 -19.98
N LEU A 328 8.01 -3.94 -19.57
CA LEU A 328 7.65 -4.90 -18.54
C LEU A 328 6.52 -5.82 -19.03
N PRO A 329 6.72 -6.62 -20.11
CA PRO A 329 5.65 -7.40 -20.74
C PRO A 329 5.02 -8.48 -19.84
N HIS A 330 5.65 -8.80 -18.72
CA HIS A 330 5.19 -9.81 -17.76
C HIS A 330 4.60 -9.21 -16.48
N ILE A 331 4.61 -7.88 -16.33
CA ILE A 331 4.00 -7.26 -15.15
C ILE A 331 2.48 -7.42 -15.21
N SER A 332 1.88 -7.87 -14.12
CA SER A 332 0.43 -7.91 -13.97
C SER A 332 -0.01 -6.66 -13.22
N ILE A 333 -0.93 -5.89 -13.80
CA ILE A 333 -1.41 -4.63 -13.24
C ILE A 333 -2.92 -4.72 -12.98
N ILE A 334 -3.37 -4.11 -11.88
CA ILE A 334 -4.78 -3.79 -11.61
C ILE A 334 -4.91 -2.27 -11.60
N ALA A 335 -5.85 -1.71 -12.36
CA ALA A 335 -6.12 -0.28 -12.36
C ALA A 335 -7.12 0.06 -11.25
N GLU A 336 -6.72 0.90 -10.29
CA GLU A 336 -7.66 1.52 -9.35
C GLU A 336 -8.39 2.66 -10.09
N ASP A 337 -9.60 2.35 -10.57
CA ASP A 337 -10.46 3.22 -11.35
C ASP A 337 -11.73 3.60 -10.55
N LEU A 338 -11.59 4.00 -9.29
CA LEU A 338 -12.70 4.50 -8.48
C LEU A 338 -12.78 6.05 -8.57
N GLY A 339 -13.84 6.61 -7.97
CA GLY A 339 -14.07 8.06 -7.93
C GLY A 339 -14.69 8.62 -9.21
N PHE A 340 -14.28 9.83 -9.60
CA PHE A 340 -14.83 10.56 -10.76
C PHE A 340 -14.33 9.97 -12.08
N LEU A 341 -15.18 9.16 -12.71
CA LEU A 341 -14.89 8.47 -13.96
C LEU A 341 -15.53 9.18 -15.15
N THR A 342 -14.68 9.80 -15.99
CA THR A 342 -15.09 10.27 -17.31
C THR A 342 -15.01 9.14 -18.32
N GLN A 343 -15.61 9.32 -19.51
CA GLN A 343 -15.53 8.32 -20.56
C GLN A 343 -14.07 8.07 -20.99
N GLU A 344 -13.24 9.11 -21.00
CA GLU A 344 -11.82 9.00 -21.35
C GLU A 344 -11.03 8.13 -20.36
N VAL A 345 -11.38 8.16 -19.07
CA VAL A 345 -10.76 7.27 -18.06
C VAL A 345 -11.18 5.81 -18.30
N LEU A 346 -12.45 5.58 -18.64
CA LEU A 346 -12.96 4.25 -18.98
C LEU A 346 -12.29 3.72 -20.24
N ASP A 347 -12.15 4.56 -21.27
CA ASP A 347 -11.48 4.22 -22.53
C ASP A 347 -10.00 3.91 -22.28
N LEU A 348 -9.27 4.74 -21.49
CA LEU A 348 -7.89 4.46 -21.10
C LEU A 348 -7.75 3.12 -20.40
N ARG A 349 -8.62 2.81 -19.44
CA ARG A 349 -8.62 1.51 -18.75
C ARG A 349 -8.86 0.37 -19.73
N ASP A 350 -9.89 0.46 -20.57
CA ASP A 350 -10.27 -0.62 -21.46
C ASP A 350 -9.20 -0.87 -22.54
N GLU A 351 -8.62 0.18 -23.11
CA GLU A 351 -7.50 0.11 -24.06
C GLU A 351 -6.18 -0.34 -23.40
N SER A 352 -5.99 -0.04 -22.11
CA SER A 352 -4.87 -0.60 -21.34
C SER A 352 -4.98 -2.11 -21.19
N GLY A 353 -6.19 -2.67 -21.24
CA GLY A 353 -6.43 -4.09 -20.97
C GLY A 353 -6.22 -4.49 -19.49
N PHE A 354 -5.88 -3.54 -18.61
CA PHE A 354 -5.77 -3.79 -17.19
C PHE A 354 -7.17 -3.97 -16.58
N PRO A 355 -7.38 -4.94 -15.68
CA PRO A 355 -8.63 -5.07 -14.95
C PRO A 355 -8.87 -3.85 -14.07
N GLY A 356 -10.08 -3.28 -14.14
CA GLY A 356 -10.57 -2.28 -13.19
C GLY A 356 -11.12 -2.90 -11.91
N MET A 357 -11.49 -2.05 -10.97
CA MET A 357 -12.07 -2.41 -9.68
C MET A 357 -13.60 -2.24 -9.68
N LYS A 358 -14.26 -3.07 -8.88
CA LYS A 358 -15.69 -2.98 -8.59
C LYS A 358 -15.91 -3.13 -7.09
N VAL A 359 -16.36 -2.07 -6.43
CA VAL A 359 -16.57 -2.02 -4.98
C VAL A 359 -18.07 -2.06 -4.69
N LEU A 360 -18.52 -3.13 -4.04
CA LEU A 360 -19.93 -3.41 -3.83
C LEU A 360 -20.63 -2.40 -2.91
N GLU A 361 -19.91 -1.79 -1.96
CA GLU A 361 -20.45 -0.70 -1.13
C GLU A 361 -20.95 0.51 -1.94
N PHE A 362 -20.43 0.72 -3.15
CA PHE A 362 -20.84 1.80 -4.05
C PHE A 362 -22.02 1.43 -4.95
N ALA A 363 -22.57 0.21 -4.82
CA ALA A 363 -23.59 -0.32 -5.72
C ALA A 363 -25.01 0.13 -5.41
N PHE A 364 -25.29 0.57 -4.17
CA PHE A 364 -26.66 0.61 -3.65
C PHE A 364 -27.19 2.03 -3.38
N ASP A 365 -26.75 3.04 -4.12
CA ASP A 365 -27.49 4.30 -4.18
C ASP A 365 -28.85 4.04 -4.83
N SER A 366 -29.93 4.30 -4.11
CA SER A 366 -31.31 4.03 -4.54
C SER A 366 -31.79 4.98 -5.63
N ARG A 367 -31.07 6.09 -5.86
CA ARG A 367 -31.52 7.19 -6.73
C ARG A 367 -31.08 7.04 -8.19
N GLU A 368 -29.96 6.35 -8.44
CA GLU A 368 -29.38 6.21 -9.77
C GLU A 368 -28.83 4.80 -10.04
N PRO A 369 -28.90 4.28 -11.28
CA PRO A 369 -28.32 2.98 -11.61
C PRO A 369 -26.80 2.96 -11.43
N SER A 370 -26.29 2.13 -10.52
CA SER A 370 -24.86 2.04 -10.24
C SER A 370 -24.13 1.06 -11.17
N ALA A 371 -22.98 1.48 -11.73
CA ALA A 371 -22.05 0.60 -12.43
C ALA A 371 -21.41 -0.45 -11.50
N TYR A 372 -21.55 -0.28 -10.19
CA TYR A 372 -21.03 -1.18 -9.16
C TYR A 372 -22.00 -2.32 -8.81
N LEU A 373 -23.14 -2.47 -9.51
CA LEU A 373 -24.01 -3.65 -9.35
C LEU A 373 -23.41 -4.90 -10.06
N PRO A 374 -23.35 -6.08 -9.39
CA PRO A 374 -22.71 -7.28 -9.94
C PRO A 374 -23.16 -7.72 -11.34
N HIS A 375 -24.41 -7.49 -11.74
CA HIS A 375 -24.90 -7.85 -13.08
C HIS A 375 -24.34 -6.97 -14.20
N ARG A 376 -23.65 -5.87 -13.86
CA ARG A 376 -23.01 -4.94 -14.80
C ARG A 376 -21.49 -5.12 -14.88
N TYR A 377 -20.92 -6.03 -14.11
CA TYR A 377 -19.48 -6.26 -14.13
C TYR A 377 -19.04 -6.91 -15.44
N SER A 378 -17.80 -6.65 -15.83
CA SER A 378 -17.10 -7.39 -16.88
C SER A 378 -16.18 -8.44 -16.25
N GLU A 379 -15.82 -9.47 -17.01
CA GLU A 379 -14.87 -10.49 -16.54
C GLU A 379 -13.49 -9.87 -16.20
N ASN A 380 -13.03 -8.89 -16.98
CA ASN A 380 -11.76 -8.18 -16.74
C ASN A 380 -11.89 -7.12 -15.63
N SER A 381 -12.24 -7.58 -14.43
CA SER A 381 -12.36 -6.74 -13.25
C SER A 381 -12.00 -7.51 -11.98
N VAL A 382 -11.75 -6.75 -10.92
CA VAL A 382 -11.54 -7.23 -9.55
C VAL A 382 -12.68 -6.74 -8.67
N CYS A 383 -13.45 -7.66 -8.11
CA CYS A 383 -14.57 -7.33 -7.22
C CYS A 383 -14.11 -7.31 -5.76
N TYR A 384 -14.54 -6.26 -5.04
CA TYR A 384 -14.37 -6.05 -3.62
C TYR A 384 -15.74 -5.82 -2.98
N ILE A 385 -15.87 -6.12 -1.68
CA ILE A 385 -16.97 -5.57 -0.89
C ILE A 385 -16.66 -4.10 -0.59
N GLY A 386 -15.60 -3.89 0.17
CA GLY A 386 -14.91 -2.63 0.41
C GLY A 386 -13.40 -2.77 0.23
N THR A 387 -12.69 -1.65 0.20
CA THR A 387 -11.22 -1.57 0.27
C THR A 387 -10.78 -1.10 1.67
N HIS A 388 -9.48 -0.92 1.89
CA HIS A 388 -8.96 -0.38 3.15
C HIS A 388 -9.47 1.05 3.49
N ASP A 389 -9.95 1.81 2.51
CA ASP A 389 -10.55 3.15 2.68
C ASP A 389 -12.04 3.11 3.04
N ASN A 390 -12.68 1.98 2.75
CA ASN A 390 -14.09 1.76 3.00
C ASN A 390 -14.37 1.46 4.47
N MET A 391 -15.65 1.51 4.81
CA MET A 391 -16.13 0.94 6.07
C MET A 391 -15.94 -0.59 6.03
N THR A 392 -16.04 -1.25 7.19
CA THR A 392 -16.35 -2.68 7.13
C THR A 392 -17.79 -2.85 6.66
N MET A 393 -18.13 -3.98 6.04
CA MET A 393 -19.48 -4.18 5.54
C MET A 393 -20.53 -4.15 6.66
N ARG A 394 -20.17 -4.61 7.87
CA ARG A 394 -21.05 -4.50 9.03
C ARG A 394 -21.29 -3.05 9.42
N GLN A 395 -20.23 -2.24 9.48
CA GLN A 395 -20.37 -0.80 9.74
C GLN A 395 -21.22 -0.11 8.67
N TRP A 396 -21.03 -0.46 7.39
CA TRP A 396 -21.84 0.05 6.30
C TRP A 396 -23.32 -0.30 6.50
N LEU A 397 -23.66 -1.56 6.81
CA LEU A 397 -25.04 -2.00 7.09
C LEU A 397 -25.67 -1.27 8.29
N GLU A 398 -24.86 -0.92 9.29
CA GLU A 398 -25.31 -0.25 10.50
C GLU A 398 -25.50 1.27 10.32
N THR A 399 -24.76 1.91 9.41
CA THR A 399 -24.67 3.39 9.32
C THR A 399 -25.12 3.98 7.97
N ALA A 400 -25.17 3.20 6.90
CA ALA A 400 -25.60 3.68 5.59
C ALA A 400 -27.09 4.08 5.58
N PRO A 401 -27.53 4.90 4.61
CA PRO A 401 -28.95 5.26 4.46
C PRO A 401 -29.86 4.03 4.41
N LYS A 402 -31.00 4.10 5.13
CA LYS A 402 -31.90 2.94 5.30
C LYS A 402 -32.46 2.40 3.97
N ASP A 403 -32.69 3.28 3.02
CA ASP A 403 -33.14 2.93 1.66
C ASP A 403 -32.04 2.22 0.86
N ALA A 404 -30.79 2.64 0.99
CA ALA A 404 -29.64 1.93 0.41
C ALA A 404 -29.47 0.54 1.01
N VAL A 405 -29.58 0.40 2.34
CA VAL A 405 -29.51 -0.90 3.04
C VAL A 405 -30.69 -1.80 2.66
N ALA A 406 -31.89 -1.25 2.52
CA ALA A 406 -33.05 -2.00 2.06
C ALA A 406 -32.87 -2.52 0.62
N TYR A 407 -32.37 -1.65 -0.28
CA TYR A 407 -32.09 -2.03 -1.67
C TYR A 407 -30.99 -3.11 -1.74
N ALA A 408 -29.91 -2.96 -0.99
CA ALA A 408 -28.86 -3.97 -0.87
C ALA A 408 -29.38 -5.32 -0.36
N THR A 409 -30.23 -5.29 0.67
CA THR A 409 -30.86 -6.48 1.27
C THR A 409 -31.71 -7.22 0.24
N GLU A 410 -32.53 -6.50 -0.51
CA GLU A 410 -33.38 -7.08 -1.56
C GLU A 410 -32.54 -7.63 -2.72
N TYR A 411 -31.62 -6.82 -3.27
CA TYR A 411 -30.81 -7.19 -4.43
C TYR A 411 -29.93 -8.43 -4.16
N MET A 412 -29.32 -8.50 -2.98
CA MET A 412 -28.42 -9.60 -2.61
C MET A 412 -29.14 -10.78 -1.93
N ALA A 413 -30.45 -10.65 -1.66
CA ALA A 413 -31.23 -11.59 -0.86
C ALA A 413 -30.61 -11.88 0.52
N LEU A 414 -30.18 -10.82 1.22
CA LEU A 414 -29.55 -10.95 2.54
C LEU A 414 -30.55 -11.43 3.58
N ASN A 415 -30.10 -12.29 4.50
CA ASN A 415 -30.93 -12.84 5.55
C ASN A 415 -30.12 -13.17 6.82
N ALA A 416 -30.81 -13.26 7.95
CA ALA A 416 -30.21 -13.50 9.25
C ALA A 416 -29.63 -14.92 9.42
N GLN A 417 -30.11 -15.91 8.65
CA GLN A 417 -29.65 -17.30 8.77
C GLN A 417 -28.22 -17.46 8.21
N GLU A 418 -27.95 -16.85 7.06
CA GLU A 418 -26.60 -16.78 6.49
C GLU A 418 -25.71 -15.78 7.25
N GLY A 419 -26.32 -14.72 7.78
CA GLY A 419 -25.65 -13.53 8.31
C GLY A 419 -25.48 -12.50 7.22
N MET A 420 -25.82 -11.24 7.52
CA MET A 420 -25.91 -10.18 6.51
C MET A 420 -24.59 -9.96 5.76
N VAL A 421 -23.45 -9.90 6.46
CA VAL A 421 -22.12 -9.74 5.85
C VAL A 421 -21.73 -10.95 5.00
N TRP A 422 -22.05 -12.16 5.45
CA TRP A 422 -21.75 -13.38 4.68
C TRP A 422 -22.62 -13.51 3.41
N GLY A 423 -23.86 -13.00 3.43
CA GLY A 423 -24.65 -12.86 2.20
C GLY A 423 -24.05 -11.86 1.21
N THR A 424 -23.36 -10.82 1.69
CA THR A 424 -22.57 -9.92 0.86
C THR A 424 -21.33 -10.62 0.28
N ILE A 425 -20.58 -11.37 1.09
CA ILE A 425 -19.44 -12.20 0.63
C ILE A 425 -19.89 -13.18 -0.45
N ARG A 426 -21.02 -13.88 -0.24
CA ARG A 426 -21.65 -14.77 -1.22
C ARG A 426 -21.90 -14.02 -2.54
N THR A 427 -22.45 -12.82 -2.47
CA THR A 427 -22.73 -11.99 -3.65
C THR A 427 -21.45 -11.62 -4.39
N ALA A 428 -20.43 -11.12 -3.71
CA ALA A 428 -19.14 -10.76 -4.30
C ALA A 428 -18.47 -11.98 -4.97
N MET A 429 -18.43 -13.13 -4.29
CA MET A 429 -17.89 -14.39 -4.82
C MET A 429 -18.65 -14.88 -6.05
N SER A 430 -19.97 -14.65 -6.12
CA SER A 430 -20.80 -15.04 -7.27
C SER A 430 -20.62 -14.16 -8.52
N SER A 431 -20.02 -12.96 -8.39
CA SER A 431 -19.87 -12.00 -9.47
C SER A 431 -19.08 -12.54 -10.66
N VAL A 432 -19.22 -11.96 -11.86
CA VAL A 432 -18.47 -12.41 -13.06
C VAL A 432 -16.99 -12.02 -13.06
N SER A 433 -16.56 -11.12 -12.16
CA SER A 433 -15.18 -10.66 -12.06
C SER A 433 -14.18 -11.82 -11.94
N LYS A 434 -13.09 -11.73 -12.70
CA LYS A 434 -12.02 -12.74 -12.72
C LYS A 434 -11.40 -12.95 -11.34
N LEU A 435 -11.26 -11.88 -10.56
CA LEU A 435 -10.75 -11.92 -9.19
C LEU A 435 -11.78 -11.34 -8.21
N CYS A 436 -11.92 -11.95 -7.04
CA CYS A 436 -12.70 -11.42 -5.93
C CYS A 436 -11.82 -11.33 -4.68
N ILE A 437 -11.70 -10.13 -4.11
CA ILE A 437 -10.93 -9.89 -2.89
C ILE A 437 -11.87 -9.49 -1.77
N ILE A 438 -11.73 -10.13 -0.62
CA ILE A 438 -12.54 -9.85 0.58
C ILE A 438 -11.63 -9.32 1.68
N GLN A 439 -12.04 -8.29 2.40
CA GLN A 439 -11.31 -7.79 3.56
C GLN A 439 -11.37 -8.79 4.71
N MET A 440 -10.27 -8.96 5.44
CA MET A 440 -10.25 -9.84 6.61
C MET A 440 -11.30 -9.43 7.66
N GLN A 441 -11.56 -8.13 7.78
CA GLN A 441 -12.56 -7.60 8.71
C GLN A 441 -13.98 -8.04 8.37
N ASP A 442 -14.31 -8.21 7.09
CA ASP A 442 -15.61 -8.73 6.66
C ASP A 442 -15.74 -10.23 6.94
N LEU A 443 -14.66 -11.00 6.75
CA LEU A 443 -14.61 -12.42 7.09
C LEU A 443 -14.88 -12.65 8.59
N LEU A 444 -14.37 -11.74 9.42
CA LEU A 444 -14.54 -11.72 10.87
C LEU A 444 -15.83 -11.01 11.33
N ASN A 445 -16.58 -10.39 10.42
CA ASN A 445 -17.82 -9.65 10.70
C ASN A 445 -17.62 -8.52 11.75
N LEU A 446 -16.52 -7.79 11.65
CA LEU A 446 -16.17 -6.66 12.51
C LEU A 446 -16.94 -5.40 12.11
N GLY A 447 -17.32 -4.57 13.08
CA GLY A 447 -17.91 -3.24 12.89
C GLY A 447 -16.85 -2.16 12.63
N ALA A 448 -17.16 -0.92 13.02
CA ALA A 448 -16.29 0.24 12.82
C ALA A 448 -14.91 0.10 13.50
N GLU A 449 -14.82 -0.72 14.55
CA GLU A 449 -13.58 -1.08 15.23
C GLU A 449 -12.59 -1.84 14.33
N GLY A 450 -13.05 -2.41 13.21
CA GLY A 450 -12.22 -3.08 12.22
C GLY A 450 -11.70 -2.15 11.11
N ARG A 451 -12.18 -0.91 11.01
CA ARG A 451 -11.87 -0.03 9.87
C ARG A 451 -10.38 0.31 9.81
N MET A 452 -9.79 0.17 8.62
CA MET A 452 -8.35 0.37 8.41
C MET A 452 -8.01 1.85 8.19
N ASN A 453 -8.74 2.56 7.35
CA ASN A 453 -8.50 3.99 7.09
C ASN A 453 -9.81 4.78 7.02
N PHE A 454 -9.75 6.03 7.48
CA PHE A 454 -10.79 7.03 7.36
C PHE A 454 -10.28 8.14 6.41
N PRO A 455 -10.58 8.07 5.09
CA PRO A 455 -10.08 9.04 4.12
C PRO A 455 -10.38 10.49 4.50
N GLY A 456 -9.44 11.39 4.22
CA GLY A 456 -9.55 12.81 4.55
C GLY A 456 -9.29 13.16 6.01
N THR A 457 -8.86 12.21 6.84
CA THR A 457 -8.54 12.47 8.26
C THR A 457 -7.06 12.23 8.57
N LEU A 458 -6.49 13.06 9.44
CA LEU A 458 -5.22 12.80 10.12
C LEU A 458 -5.54 12.24 11.52
N SER A 459 -6.02 10.99 11.56
CA SER A 459 -6.38 10.31 12.82
C SER A 459 -5.33 9.28 13.22
N GLY A 460 -5.08 9.17 14.54
CA GLY A 460 -4.30 8.07 15.12
C GLY A 460 -5.00 6.71 15.04
N ASP A 461 -6.25 6.67 14.56
CA ASP A 461 -6.99 5.42 14.32
C ASP A 461 -6.65 4.78 12.97
N ASN A 462 -6.09 5.54 12.02
CA ASN A 462 -5.76 5.05 10.69
C ASN A 462 -4.60 4.07 10.73
N TRP A 463 -4.66 3.03 9.90
CA TRP A 463 -3.61 2.02 9.69
C TRP A 463 -3.29 1.15 10.90
N THR A 464 -4.03 1.32 11.99
CA THR A 464 -3.71 0.67 13.27
C THR A 464 -4.40 -0.66 13.46
N TRP A 465 -5.48 -0.99 12.73
CA TRP A 465 -6.23 -2.23 13.00
C TRP A 465 -5.36 -3.48 12.88
N ARG A 466 -5.49 -4.37 13.88
CA ARG A 466 -4.86 -5.69 13.93
C ARG A 466 -5.88 -6.75 14.27
N VAL A 467 -5.64 -7.93 13.74
CA VAL A 467 -6.37 -9.13 14.07
C VAL A 467 -5.77 -9.81 15.31
N THR A 468 -6.60 -10.48 16.09
CA THR A 468 -6.20 -11.30 17.25
C THR A 468 -5.75 -12.71 16.82
N ASP A 469 -4.98 -13.40 17.67
CA ASP A 469 -4.42 -14.73 17.36
C ASP A 469 -5.47 -15.82 17.04
N ASP A 470 -6.72 -15.61 17.47
CA ASP A 470 -7.85 -16.53 17.32
C ASP A 470 -8.61 -16.36 15.98
N TYR A 471 -8.12 -15.53 15.05
CA TYR A 471 -8.81 -15.26 13.78
C TYR A 471 -9.09 -16.51 12.94
N ALA A 472 -8.26 -17.53 13.08
CA ALA A 472 -8.37 -18.80 12.38
C ALA A 472 -9.11 -19.87 13.20
N GLU A 473 -9.53 -19.57 14.44
CA GLU A 473 -10.26 -20.51 15.28
C GLU A 473 -11.67 -20.81 14.72
N GLY A 474 -12.22 -21.95 15.12
CA GLY A 474 -13.53 -22.40 14.67
C GLY A 474 -13.52 -22.96 13.25
N ASN A 475 -14.47 -22.53 12.42
CA ASN A 475 -14.68 -23.07 11.08
C ASN A 475 -14.47 -22.03 9.97
N LEU A 476 -13.81 -20.89 10.25
CA LEU A 476 -13.65 -19.81 9.28
C LEU A 476 -12.96 -20.25 7.98
N PRO A 477 -11.80 -20.94 8.01
CA PRO A 477 -11.14 -21.39 6.77
C PRO A 477 -12.06 -22.28 5.94
N GLN A 478 -12.71 -23.26 6.58
CA GLN A 478 -13.62 -24.18 5.91
C GLN A 478 -14.88 -23.49 5.38
N ARG A 479 -15.43 -22.50 6.11
CA ARG A 479 -16.58 -21.71 5.68
C ARG A 479 -16.24 -20.90 4.43
N LEU A 480 -15.09 -20.24 4.43
CA LEU A 480 -14.59 -19.49 3.27
C LEU A 480 -14.35 -20.43 2.08
N TYR A 481 -13.65 -21.56 2.29
CA TYR A 481 -13.43 -22.58 1.27
C TYR A 481 -14.74 -23.06 0.63
N ASN A 482 -15.78 -23.33 1.44
CA ASN A 482 -17.06 -23.79 0.93
C ASN A 482 -17.71 -22.76 -0.02
N VAL A 483 -17.65 -21.47 0.31
CA VAL A 483 -18.16 -20.39 -0.54
C VAL A 483 -17.31 -20.24 -1.80
N THR A 484 -15.98 -20.23 -1.67
CA THR A 484 -15.04 -20.15 -2.80
C THR A 484 -15.23 -21.31 -3.78
N LYS A 485 -15.42 -22.54 -3.26
CA LYS A 485 -15.72 -23.72 -4.06
C LYS A 485 -17.07 -23.64 -4.76
N LEU A 486 -18.11 -23.20 -4.05
CA LEU A 486 -19.47 -23.07 -4.59
C LEU A 486 -19.49 -22.18 -5.84
N TYR A 487 -18.66 -21.13 -5.87
CA TYR A 487 -18.59 -20.17 -6.98
C TYR A 487 -17.42 -20.41 -7.96
N GLY A 488 -16.76 -21.56 -7.85
CA GLY A 488 -15.72 -22.01 -8.78
C GLY A 488 -14.47 -21.12 -8.78
N ARG A 489 -13.98 -20.76 -7.58
CA ARG A 489 -12.81 -19.89 -7.37
C ARG A 489 -11.64 -20.58 -6.62
N VAL A 490 -11.71 -21.90 -6.45
CA VAL A 490 -10.64 -22.78 -5.93
C VAL A 490 -9.77 -23.27 -7.08
#